data_AF-A0A3D2B4P9-F1
#
_entry.id   AF-A0A3D2B4P9-F1
#
_cell.length_a   1.000
_cell.length_b   1.000
_cell.length_c   1.000
_cell.angle_alpha   90.00
_cell.angle_beta   90.00
_cell.angle_gamma   90.00
#
_symmetry.space_group_name_H-M   'P 1'
#
loop_
_entity.id
_entity.type
_entity.pdbx_description
1 polymer ?
#
loop_
_entity_poly.entity_id
_entity_poly.type
_entity_poly.pdbx_seq_one_letter_code
_entity_poly.pdbx_strand_id
1 'polypeptide(L)' 'DEHREEFSTVSITDEIDRSWMRWTVDFEEDLTFVREVCRFLETQEFTWRDVLTLLERQPELLRINEMVRQKSAHDL' A
#
# COMPACT_ATOMS: atom_id res chain seq x y z
N ASP A 1 -30.89 -4.99 -6.53
CA ASP A 1 -30.23 -5.30 -5.24
C ASP A 1 -30.80 -6.63 -4.71
N GLU A 2 -30.69 -7.72 -5.50
CA GLU A 2 -31.59 -8.89 -5.37
C GLU A 2 -30.93 -10.21 -4.94
N HIS A 3 -29.64 -10.25 -4.59
CA HIS A 3 -28.97 -11.52 -4.20
C HIS A 3 -28.21 -11.46 -2.86
N ARG A 4 -28.51 -10.48 -2.00
CA ARG A 4 -27.82 -10.33 -0.71
C ARG A 4 -28.09 -11.50 0.27
N GLU A 5 -29.11 -12.32 0.01
CA GLU A 5 -29.47 -13.47 0.86
C GLU A 5 -28.70 -14.77 0.51
N GLU A 6 -27.98 -14.82 -0.62
CA GLU A 6 -27.21 -16.03 -1.03
C GLU A 6 -25.76 -16.06 -0.51
N PHE A 7 -25.21 -14.92 -0.07
CA PHE A 7 -23.80 -14.81 0.32
C PHE A 7 -23.65 -14.08 1.66
N SER A 8 -23.11 -14.79 2.67
CA SER A 8 -22.68 -14.16 3.91
C SER A 8 -21.37 -13.41 3.70
N THR A 9 -21.31 -12.13 4.07
CA THR A 9 -20.07 -11.35 4.07
C THR A 9 -19.42 -11.37 5.45
N VAL A 10 -18.09 -11.39 5.46
CA VAL A 10 -17.29 -11.20 6.68
C VAL A 10 -16.24 -10.14 6.40
N SER A 11 -15.99 -9.27 7.38
CA SER A 11 -14.92 -8.29 7.31
C SER A 11 -13.63 -8.92 7.83
N ILE A 12 -12.58 -8.86 7.02
CA ILE A 12 -11.22 -9.25 7.42
C ILE A 12 -10.44 -7.95 7.54
N THR A 13 -10.10 -7.58 8.77
CA THR A 13 -9.39 -6.34 9.08
C THR A 13 -8.05 -6.66 9.75
N ASP A 14 -7.06 -5.84 9.46
CA ASP A 14 -5.82 -5.81 10.25
C ASP A 14 -6.07 -5.09 11.59
N GLU A 15 -5.24 -5.35 12.60
CA GLU A 15 -5.32 -4.68 13.91
C GLU A 15 -4.87 -3.22 13.83
N ILE A 16 -4.00 -2.90 12.88
CA ILE A 16 -3.43 -1.56 12.69
C ILE A 16 -3.97 -0.98 11.39
N ASP A 17 -4.53 0.23 11.48
CA ASP A 17 -4.95 0.99 10.31
C ASP A 17 -3.74 1.48 9.51
N ARG A 18 -3.53 0.86 8.34
CA ARG A 18 -2.51 1.21 7.35
C ARG A 18 -3.11 1.73 6.05
N SER A 19 -4.40 2.11 6.06
CA SER A 19 -5.12 2.59 4.87
C SER A 19 -4.53 3.88 4.28
N TRP A 20 -3.79 4.63 5.10
CA TRP A 20 -3.02 5.80 4.70
C TRP A 20 -1.78 5.48 3.85
N MET A 21 -1.32 4.23 3.81
CA MET A 21 -0.17 3.83 3.02
C MET A 21 -0.55 3.67 1.54
N ARG A 22 0.30 4.20 0.66
CA ARG A 22 0.08 4.18 -0.79
C ARG A 22 0.74 2.94 -1.42
N TRP A 23 -0.05 1.88 -1.65
CA TRP A 23 0.43 0.60 -2.21
C TRP A 23 0.18 0.43 -3.72
N THR A 24 -0.24 1.47 -4.43
CA THR A 24 -0.54 1.39 -5.87
C THR A 24 0.61 1.98 -6.70
N VAL A 25 0.63 1.68 -8.01
CA VAL A 25 1.63 2.20 -8.95
C VAL A 25 0.92 2.85 -10.12
N ASP A 26 0.37 4.04 -9.89
CA ASP A 26 -0.43 4.77 -10.87
C ASP A 26 0.31 6.01 -11.40
N PHE A 27 1.28 6.53 -10.63
CA PHE A 27 2.10 7.71 -10.93
C PHE A 27 3.60 7.37 -10.92
N GLU A 28 4.42 8.30 -11.42
CA GLU A 28 5.87 8.11 -11.55
C GLU A 28 6.56 8.03 -10.18
N GLU A 29 6.06 8.78 -9.20
CA GLU A 29 6.50 8.78 -7.81
C GLU A 29 6.32 7.40 -7.17
N ASP A 30 5.23 6.70 -7.50
CA ASP A 30 4.98 5.35 -6.98
C ASP A 30 6.02 4.35 -7.47
N LEU A 31 6.37 4.45 -8.76
CA LEU A 31 7.41 3.61 -9.34
C LEU A 31 8.77 3.92 -8.73
N THR A 32 9.03 5.19 -8.42
CA THR A 32 10.23 5.63 -7.70
C THR A 32 10.27 5.02 -6.30
N PHE A 33 9.17 5.08 -5.56
CA PHE A 33 9.03 4.46 -4.24
C PHE A 33 9.30 2.95 -4.28
N VAL A 34 8.64 2.22 -5.18
CA VAL A 34 8.82 0.76 -5.32
C VAL A 34 10.27 0.41 -5.67
N ARG A 35 10.92 1.16 -6.55
CA ARG A 35 12.33 0.95 -6.89
C ARG A 35 13.25 1.12 -5.69
N GLU A 36 13.03 2.15 -4.88
CA GLU A 36 13.83 2.38 -3.68
C GLU A 36 13.59 1.27 -2.64
N VAL A 37 12.35 0.87 -2.40
CA VAL A 37 12.03 -0.27 -1.51
C VAL A 37 12.74 -1.54 -1.96
N CYS A 38 12.64 -1.91 -3.25
CA CYS A 38 13.32 -3.08 -3.79
C CYS A 38 14.84 -2.96 -3.71
N ARG A 39 15.41 -1.77 -3.88
CA ARG A 39 16.85 -1.51 -3.74
C ARG A 39 17.32 -1.78 -2.31
N PHE A 40 16.53 -1.40 -1.30
CA PHE A 40 16.89 -1.59 0.11
C PHE A 40 16.72 -3.03 0.62
N LEU A 41 15.76 -3.78 0.07
CA LEU A 41 15.55 -5.17 0.49
C LEU A 41 16.60 -6.11 -0.09
N GLU A 42 17.29 -5.72 -1.16
CA GLU A 42 18.42 -6.46 -1.78
C GLU A 42 18.09 -7.91 -2.19
N THR A 43 16.80 -8.30 -2.16
CA THR A 43 16.29 -9.63 -2.50
C THR A 43 14.99 -9.52 -3.30
N GLN A 44 14.70 -10.53 -4.11
CA GLN A 44 13.41 -10.71 -4.78
C GLN A 44 12.39 -11.46 -3.89
N GLU A 45 12.87 -12.07 -2.81
CA GLU A 45 12.04 -12.84 -1.88
C GLU A 45 11.83 -12.02 -0.60
N PHE A 46 10.73 -11.28 -0.57
CA PHE A 46 10.27 -10.56 0.62
C PHE A 46 8.75 -10.53 0.67
N THR A 47 8.23 -10.28 1.86
CA THR A 47 6.80 -10.11 2.12
C THR A 47 6.46 -8.64 2.30
N TRP A 48 5.17 -8.30 2.21
CA TRP A 48 4.71 -6.95 2.54
C TRP A 48 5.05 -6.52 3.98
N ARG A 49 5.23 -7.46 4.91
CA ARG A 49 5.65 -7.17 6.29
C ARG A 49 7.11 -6.75 6.39
N ASP A 50 7.96 -7.26 5.51
CA ASP A 50 9.36 -6.84 5.41
C ASP A 50 9.43 -5.40 4.89
N VAL A 51 8.55 -5.04 3.94
CA VAL A 51 8.38 -3.64 3.48
C VAL A 51 7.93 -2.75 4.63
N LEU A 52 6.95 -3.17 5.44
CA LEU A 52 6.56 -2.38 6.63
C LEU A 52 7.72 -2.16 7.60
N THR A 53 8.48 -3.22 7.88
CA THR A 53 9.65 -3.16 8.77
C THR A 53 10.72 -2.21 8.22
N LEU A 54 10.90 -2.18 6.90
CA LEU A 54 11.77 -1.22 6.23
C LEU A 54 11.24 0.22 6.40
N LEU A 55 9.96 0.48 6.17
CA LEU A 55 9.37 1.81 6.28
C LEU A 55 9.38 2.37 7.70
N GLU A 56 9.29 1.49 8.72
CA GLU A 56 9.50 1.88 10.12
C GLU A 56 10.94 2.35 10.39
N ARG A 57 11.93 1.74 9.71
CA ARG A 57 13.35 2.09 9.85
C ARG A 57 13.77 3.26 8.96
N GLN A 58 13.07 3.47 7.85
CA GLN A 58 13.36 4.46 6.80
C GLN A 58 12.09 5.24 6.40
N PRO A 59 11.53 6.07 7.31
CA PRO A 59 10.29 6.79 7.06
C PRO A 59 10.39 7.82 5.92
N GLU A 60 11.60 8.23 5.52
CA GLU A 60 11.86 9.10 4.38
C GLU A 60 11.37 8.52 3.05
N LEU A 61 11.30 7.19 2.92
CA LEU A 61 10.77 6.54 1.72
C LEU A 61 9.30 6.91 1.49
N LEU A 62 8.53 7.12 2.57
CA LEU A 62 7.13 7.55 2.47
C LEU A 62 6.99 8.97 1.90
N ARG A 63 8.03 9.81 2.01
CA ARG A 63 8.00 11.18 1.48
C ARG A 63 7.99 11.24 -0.04
N ILE A 64 8.45 10.18 -0.71
CA ILE A 64 8.41 10.08 -2.18
C ILE A 64 6.98 10.24 -2.69
N ASN A 65 6.01 9.70 -1.97
CA ASN A 65 4.59 9.73 -2.34
C ASN A 65 3.79 10.86 -1.64
N GLU A 66 4.44 11.73 -0.84
CA GLU A 66 3.75 12.71 0.00
C GLU A 66 3.00 13.78 -0.81
N MET A 67 3.46 14.10 -2.02
CA MET A 67 2.81 15.08 -2.90
C MET A 67 1.74 14.46 -3.80
N VAL A 68 1.63 13.13 -3.85
CA VAL A 68 0.66 12.44 -4.69
C VAL A 68 -0.67 12.36 -3.95
N ARG A 69 -1.68 13.09 -4.45
CA ARG A 69 -3.03 12.98 -3.93
C ARG A 69 -3.58 11.57 -4.21
N GLN A 70 -3.91 10.84 -3.14
CA GLN A 70 -4.60 9.56 -3.25
C GLN A 70 -5.97 9.79 -3.89
N LYS A 71 -6.20 9.19 -5.07
CA LYS A 71 -7.52 9.16 -5.69
C LYS A 71 -8.35 8.13 -4.95
N SER A 72 -9.53 8.53 -4.50
CA SER A 72 -10.51 7.60 -3.94
C SER A 72 -11.23 6.85 -5.07
N ALA A 73 -11.84 5.71 -4.77
CA ALA A 73 -12.68 4.98 -5.74
C ALA A 73 -13.87 5.83 -6.26
N HIS A 74 -14.17 6.95 -5.59
CA HIS A 74 -15.18 7.92 -6.00
C HIS A 74 -14.68 8.95 -7.02
N ASP A 75 -13.36 9.04 -7.25
CA ASP A 75 -12.70 9.96 -8.18
C ASP A 75 -12.46 9.34 -9.58
N LEU A 76 -12.93 8.10 -9.81
CA LEU A 76 -12.84 7.35 -11.07
C LEU A 76 -14.16 7.31 -11.83
#